data_AF-A0A354F645-F1
#
_entry.id   AF-A0A354F645-F1
#
_cell.length_a   1.000
_cell.length_b   1.000
_cell.length_c   1.000
_cell.angle_alpha   90.00
_cell.angle_beta   90.00
_cell.angle_gamma   90.00
#
_symmetry.space_group_name_H-M   'P 1'
#
loop_
_entity.id
_entity.type
_entity.pdbx_description
1 polymer ?
#
loop_
_entity_poly.entity_id
_entity_poly.type
_entity_poly.pdbx_seq_one_letter_code
_entity_poly.pdbx_strand_id
1 'polypeptide(L)' 'MYAIIETGGKQQRVSEGDVIAVERVPGNPGTAVEFDKVLAVGDGDGL' A
#
# COMPACT_ATOMS: atom_id res chain seq x y z
N MET A 1 0.37 0.35 -13.39
CA MET A 1 -0.10 1.21 -12.29
C MET A 1 0.51 0.76 -10.97
N TYR A 2 1.02 1.69 -10.17
CA TYR A 2 1.50 1.49 -8.81
C TYR A 2 1.03 2.64 -7.93
N ALA A 3 1.02 2.43 -6.61
CA ALA A 3 0.79 3.47 -5.63
C ALA A 3 1.94 3.53 -4.61
N ILE A 4 2.17 4.71 -4.04
CA ILE A 4 2.98 4.87 -2.83
C ILE A 4 2.02 5.07 -1.68
N ILE A 5 2.01 4.16 -0.70
CA ILE A 5 1.17 4.24 0.49
C ILE A 5 2.03 4.50 1.74
N GLU A 6 1.45 5.15 2.75
CA GLU A 6 2.06 5.27 4.08
C GLU A 6 1.35 4.36 5.08
N THR A 7 2.11 3.48 5.73
CA THR A 7 1.64 2.63 6.82
C THR A 7 2.75 2.47 7.85
N GLY A 8 2.40 2.47 9.14
CA GLY A 8 3.39 2.36 10.22
C GLY A 8 4.45 3.48 10.24
N GLY A 9 4.17 4.63 9.60
CA GLY A 9 5.15 5.72 9.42
C GLY A 9 6.19 5.49 8.32
N LYS A 10 6.03 4.43 7.50
CA LYS A 10 6.91 4.10 6.37
C LYS A 10 6.15 4.23 5.06
N GLN A 11 6.88 4.60 4.02
CA GLN A 11 6.35 4.63 2.65
C GLN A 11 6.67 3.31 1.94
N GLN A 12 5.68 2.77 1.24
CA GLN A 12 5.80 1.53 0.49
C GLN A 12 5.24 1.73 -0.92
N ARG A 13 5.97 1.26 -1.94
CA ARG A 13 5.45 1.16 -3.30
C ARG A 13 4.73 -0.16 -3.47
N VAL A 14 3.50 -0.12 -3.96
CA VAL A 14 2.62 -1.28 -4.12
C VAL A 14 1.98 -1.29 -5.49
N SER A 15 1.73 -2.48 -6.01
CA SER A 15 0.95 -2.74 -7.21
C SER A 15 -0.09 -3.83 -6.92
N GLU A 16 -1.10 -3.95 -7.78
CA GLU A 16 -2.10 -5.00 -7.62
C GLU A 16 -1.43 -6.40 -7.66
N GLY A 17 -1.78 -7.24 -6.68
CA GLY A 17 -1.23 -8.59 -6.54
C GLY A 17 0.05 -8.69 -5.69
N ASP A 18 0.63 -7.57 -5.25
CA ASP A 18 1.83 -7.60 -4.40
C ASP A 18 1.54 -8.19 -3.01
N VAL A 19 2.48 -9.00 -2.53
CA VAL A 19 2.52 -9.44 -1.13
C VAL A 19 3.58 -8.63 -0.41
N ILE A 20 3.15 -7.76 0.50
CA ILE A 20 4.02 -6.84 1.23
C ILE A 20 4.04 -7.15 2.73
N ALA A 21 5.19 -6.91 3.36
CA ALA A 21 5.30 -6.91 4.81
C ALA A 21 5.10 -5.48 5.34
N VAL A 22 4.17 -5.33 6.27
CA VAL A 22 3.83 -4.06 6.91
C VAL A 22 3.76 -4.24 8.42
N GLU A 23 3.79 -3.13 9.15
CA GLU A 23 3.49 -3.11 10.58
C GLU A 23 2.07 -3.64 10.87
N ARG A 24 1.81 -3.95 12.14
CA ARG A 24 0.52 -4.51 12.56
C ARG A 24 -0.64 -3.58 12.20
N VAL A 25 -1.61 -4.10 11.46
CA VAL A 25 -2.86 -3.44 11.08
C VAL A 25 -4.04 -3.97 11.92
N PRO A 26 -5.10 -3.19 12.12
CA PRO A 26 -6.32 -3.65 12.77
C PRO A 26 -7.05 -4.69 11.90
N GLY A 27 -7.63 -5.71 12.52
CA GLY A 27 -8.38 -6.77 11.84
C GLY A 27 -7.87 -8.17 12.16
N ASN A 28 -8.57 -9.17 11.63
CA ASN A 28 -8.21 -10.58 11.74
C ASN A 28 -7.64 -11.09 10.39
N PRO A 29 -6.89 -12.21 10.39
CA PRO A 29 -6.45 -12.83 9.13
C PRO A 29 -7.61 -13.03 8.15
N GLY A 30 -7.42 -12.62 6.89
CA GLY A 30 -8.44 -12.68 5.85
C GLY A 30 -9.44 -11.52 5.83
N THR A 31 -9.37 -10.59 6.80
CA THR A 31 -10.17 -9.36 6.76
C THR A 31 -9.53 -8.37 5.79
N ALA A 32 -10.35 -7.71 4.97
CA ALA A 32 -9.88 -6.62 4.13
C ALA A 32 -9.46 -5.42 4.98
N VAL A 33 -8.37 -4.77 4.58
CA VAL A 33 -7.83 -3.57 5.26
C VAL A 33 -7.69 -2.47 4.22
N GLU A 34 -8.18 -1.27 4.56
CA GLU A 34 -8.04 -0.08 3.73
C GLU A 34 -6.84 0.75 4.23
N PHE A 35 -6.06 1.27 3.29
CA PHE A 35 -4.96 2.20 3.56
C PHE A 35 -5.33 3.59 3.04
N ASP A 36 -5.72 4.48 3.94
CA ASP A 36 -6.25 5.81 3.57
C ASP A 36 -5.15 6.77 3.08
N LYS A 37 -3.89 6.54 3.47
CA LYS A 37 -2.76 7.40 3.13
C LYS A 37 -2.08 6.93 1.85
N VAL A 38 -2.62 7.37 0.72
CA VAL A 38 -1.97 7.25 -0.59
C VAL A 38 -1.21 8.54 -0.89
N LEU A 39 0.11 8.45 -1.02
CA LEU A 39 0.99 9.59 -1.26
C LEU A 39 1.18 9.89 -2.75
N ALA A 40 1.13 8.86 -3.60
CA ALA A 40 1.23 9.00 -5.04
C ALA A 40 0.61 7.78 -5.75
N VAL A 41 0.18 7.98 -7.00
CA VAL A 41 -0.20 6.92 -7.93
C VAL A 41 0.51 7.19 -9.26
N GLY A 42 1.00 6.15 -9.92
CA GLY A 42 1.67 6.27 -11.21
C GLY A 42 1.31 5.12 -12.14
N ASP A 43 1.11 5.41 -13.42
CA ASP A 43 0.58 4.41 -14.37
C ASP A 43 1.64 3.54 -15.03
N GLY A 44 2.92 3.85 -14.84
CA GLY A 44 4.04 3.12 -15.44
C GLY A 44 4.60 3.80 -16.69
N ASP A 45 3.87 4.76 -17.26
CA ASP A 45 4.46 5.82 -18.08
C ASP A 45 4.96 6.91 -17.12
N GLY A 46 6.28 7.05 -17.07
CA GLY A 46 7.00 7.82 -16.06
C GLY A 46 6.74 9.33 -16.08
N LEU A 47 7.44 9.99 -15.16
CA LEU A 47 7.92 11.37 -15.31
C LEU A 47 8.30 11.72 -16.76
#